data_AF-A0A977L6I8-F1
#
_entry.id   AF-A0A977L6I8-F1
#
_cell.length_a   1.000
_cell.length_b   1.000
_cell.length_c   1.000
_cell.angle_alpha   90.00
_cell.angle_beta   90.00
_cell.angle_gamma   90.00
#
_symmetry.space_group_name_H-M   'P 1'
#
loop_
_entity.id
_entity.type
_entity.pdbx_description
1 polymer ?
#
loop_
_entity_poly.entity_id
_entity_poly.type
_entity_poly.pdbx_seq_one_letter_code
_entity_poly.pdbx_strand_id
1 'polypeptide(L)'
;MKITPLEIRQKAFERVLRGYDRDEVSAYLQSLSQEWERTLDEVKEVRIKYEATEREVTKLREVESSLYKTLKTAEDTGANVIDQANKTAELILREAQMKADSMLNEAKIKAKNTLEEAEFVSKQMLAEMEDRLKMLGQHYKTLELHRDNLLSDMKRLAGDTIDRVERAKTTARDFDPDQHLALAKRETKKALFPNAELEREIKNSMALPAQKPEMETVKVEMPPRVQRSFFDDIQ
;
A
#
# COMPACT_ATOMS: atom_id res chain seq x y z
N MET A 1 14.53 113.29 -6.47
CA MET A 1 15.38 114.45 -6.82
C MET A 1 14.54 115.71 -6.75
N LYS A 2 15.16 116.86 -6.45
CA LYS A 2 14.49 118.14 -6.08
C LYS A 2 14.31 119.12 -7.26
N ILE A 3 14.50 118.69 -8.52
CA ILE A 3 14.34 119.55 -9.70
C ILE A 3 13.63 118.77 -10.82
N THR A 4 12.53 119.32 -11.30
CA THR A 4 11.67 118.81 -12.39
C THR A 4 12.00 119.49 -13.72
N PRO A 5 11.66 118.88 -14.88
CA PRO A 5 11.77 119.55 -16.17
C PRO A 5 11.07 120.92 -16.19
N LEU A 6 9.90 121.01 -15.54
CA LEU A 6 9.14 122.25 -15.41
C LEU A 6 9.90 123.32 -14.63
N GLU A 7 10.55 122.96 -13.52
CA GLU A 7 11.37 123.87 -12.73
C GLU A 7 12.62 124.34 -13.48
N ILE A 8 13.19 123.52 -14.36
CA ILE A 8 14.29 123.91 -15.26
C ILE A 8 13.79 124.95 -16.27
N ARG A 9 12.63 124.72 -16.88
CA ARG A 9 12.05 125.61 -17.90
C ARG A 9 11.60 126.96 -17.33
N GLN A 10 11.14 126.98 -16.09
CA GLN A 10 10.63 128.17 -15.40
C GLN A 10 11.71 128.92 -14.61
N LYS A 11 12.97 128.46 -14.63
CA LYS A 11 14.04 129.06 -13.84
C LYS A 11 14.34 130.48 -14.30
N ALA A 12 14.10 131.46 -13.43
CA ALA A 12 14.52 132.84 -13.61
C ALA A 12 15.88 133.10 -12.95
N PHE A 13 16.70 133.92 -13.60
CA PHE A 13 17.99 134.39 -13.09
C PHE A 13 17.98 135.92 -12.92
N GLU A 14 18.76 136.41 -11.95
CA GLU A 14 18.96 137.84 -11.73
C GLU A 14 19.78 138.47 -12.86
N ARG A 15 19.50 139.74 -13.18
CA ARG A 15 20.21 140.49 -14.23
C ARG A 15 21.39 141.25 -13.64
N VAL A 16 22.57 141.09 -14.24
CA VAL A 16 23.81 141.77 -13.84
C VAL A 16 24.50 142.41 -15.04
N LEU A 17 25.22 143.52 -14.81
CA LEU A 17 25.92 144.29 -15.85
C LEU A 17 27.15 143.48 -16.34
N ARG A 18 27.02 142.80 -17.50
CA ARG A 18 27.91 141.75 -18.09
C ARG A 18 27.60 140.30 -17.66
N GLY A 19 26.43 139.80 -18.06
CA GLY A 19 26.05 138.39 -17.92
C GLY A 19 25.93 137.65 -19.27
N TYR A 20 25.55 136.37 -19.22
CA TYR A 20 25.23 135.56 -20.41
C TYR A 20 24.01 136.10 -21.17
N ASP A 21 23.93 135.80 -22.47
CA ASP A 21 22.76 136.13 -23.28
C ASP A 21 21.52 135.38 -22.77
N ARG A 22 20.44 136.13 -22.55
CA ARG A 22 19.20 135.60 -22.00
C ARG A 22 18.54 134.60 -22.96
N ASP A 23 18.56 134.88 -24.25
CA ASP A 23 17.84 134.08 -25.24
C ASP A 23 18.57 132.74 -25.47
N GLU A 24 19.92 132.78 -25.46
CA GLU A 24 20.76 131.58 -25.53
C GLU A 24 20.60 130.69 -24.29
N VAL A 25 20.63 131.28 -23.08
CA VAL A 25 20.40 130.55 -21.82
C VAL A 25 18.99 129.96 -21.77
N SER A 26 17.97 130.70 -22.25
CA SER A 26 16.60 130.20 -22.30
C SER A 26 16.45 129.01 -23.26
N ALA A 27 17.08 129.08 -24.44
CA ALA A 27 17.09 127.99 -25.41
C ALA A 27 17.79 126.74 -24.84
N TYR A 28 18.93 126.94 -24.15
CA TYR A 28 19.64 125.84 -23.48
C TYR A 28 18.82 125.20 -22.37
N LEU A 29 18.18 125.99 -21.49
CA LEU A 29 17.29 125.46 -20.44
C LEU A 29 16.11 124.69 -21.02
N GLN A 30 15.60 125.08 -22.18
CA GLN A 30 14.51 124.39 -22.84
C GLN A 30 14.93 123.03 -23.41
N SER A 31 16.10 122.96 -24.06
CA SER A 31 16.71 121.70 -24.51
C SER A 31 17.06 120.79 -23.32
N LEU A 32 17.66 121.35 -22.26
CA LEU A 32 17.98 120.62 -21.04
C LEU A 32 16.72 120.05 -20.37
N SER A 33 15.63 120.83 -20.31
CA SER A 33 14.33 120.36 -19.80
C SER A 33 13.80 119.17 -20.60
N GLN A 34 13.91 119.19 -21.94
CA GLN A 34 13.46 118.09 -22.79
C GLN A 34 14.29 116.82 -22.59
N GLU A 35 15.62 116.92 -22.56
CA GLU A 35 16.48 115.76 -22.29
C GLU A 35 16.28 115.22 -20.87
N TRP A 36 16.00 116.10 -19.90
CA TRP A 36 15.68 115.70 -18.52
C TRP A 36 14.36 114.92 -18.46
N GLU A 37 13.33 115.38 -19.17
CA GLU A 37 12.04 114.68 -19.27
C GLU A 37 12.22 113.31 -19.94
N ARG A 38 12.94 113.24 -21.08
CA ARG A 38 13.27 111.98 -21.76
C ARG A 38 13.99 111.00 -20.84
N THR A 39 14.99 111.48 -20.10
CA THR A 39 15.76 110.65 -19.16
C THR A 39 14.87 110.13 -18.02
N LEU A 40 13.96 110.95 -17.49
CA LEU A 40 13.03 110.53 -16.44
C LEU A 40 12.05 109.47 -16.94
N ASP A 41 11.54 109.59 -18.16
CA ASP A 41 10.68 108.60 -18.79
C ASP A 41 11.43 107.28 -19.05
N GLU A 42 12.67 107.35 -19.56
CA GLU A 42 13.53 106.17 -19.73
C GLU A 42 13.81 105.47 -18.40
N VAL A 43 14.13 106.21 -17.33
CA VAL A 43 14.33 105.65 -15.98
C VAL A 43 13.07 104.97 -15.48
N LYS A 44 11.90 105.57 -15.70
CA LYS A 44 10.61 104.99 -15.32
C LYS A 44 10.34 103.69 -16.10
N GLU A 45 10.56 103.68 -17.40
CA GLU A 45 10.37 102.50 -18.25
C GLU A 45 11.32 101.36 -17.86
N VAL A 46 12.60 101.66 -17.67
CA VAL A 46 13.61 100.68 -17.22
C VAL A 46 13.25 100.13 -15.85
N ARG A 47 12.77 100.97 -14.93
CA ARG A 47 12.36 100.53 -13.59
C ARG A 47 11.15 99.58 -13.66
N ILE A 48 10.15 99.88 -14.49
CA ILE A 48 9.00 98.99 -14.70
C ILE A 48 9.46 97.64 -15.26
N LYS A 49 10.35 97.65 -16.27
CA LYS A 49 10.91 96.42 -16.85
C LYS A 49 11.73 95.65 -15.81
N TYR A 50 12.56 96.32 -15.02
CA TYR A 50 13.34 95.71 -13.96
C TYR A 50 12.45 94.98 -12.95
N GLU A 51 11.43 95.66 -12.41
CA GLU A 51 10.50 95.07 -11.45
C GLU A 51 9.71 93.90 -12.05
N ALA A 52 9.32 93.98 -13.32
CA ALA A 52 8.65 92.87 -14.02
C ALA A 52 9.57 91.66 -14.18
N THR A 53 10.84 91.89 -14.56
CA THR A 53 11.82 90.81 -14.76
C THR A 53 12.20 90.17 -13.42
N GLU A 54 12.34 90.96 -12.36
CA GLU A 54 12.65 90.46 -11.02
C GLU A 54 11.52 89.57 -10.48
N ARG A 55 10.26 89.95 -10.71
CA ARG A 55 9.09 89.12 -10.36
C ARG A 55 9.11 87.79 -11.11
N GLU A 56 9.43 87.80 -12.41
CA GLU A 56 9.48 86.57 -13.19
C GLU A 56 10.63 85.65 -12.74
N VAL A 57 11.81 86.20 -12.44
CA VAL A 57 12.92 85.44 -11.87
C VAL A 57 12.53 84.80 -10.53
N THR A 58 11.83 85.54 -9.67
CA THR A 58 11.36 85.02 -8.38
C THR A 58 10.39 83.85 -8.57
N LYS A 59 9.42 84.01 -9.48
CA LYS A 59 8.46 82.96 -9.83
C LYS A 59 9.15 81.71 -10.40
N LEU A 60 10.12 81.89 -11.29
CA LEU A 60 10.89 80.76 -11.84
C LEU A 60 11.68 80.02 -10.76
N ARG A 61 12.28 80.73 -9.80
CA ARG A 61 12.96 80.11 -8.66
C ARG A 61 12.01 79.33 -7.75
N GLU A 62 10.79 79.81 -7.54
CA GLU A 62 9.77 79.10 -6.76
C GLU A 62 9.33 77.81 -7.47
N VAL A 63 9.14 77.87 -8.80
CA VAL A 63 8.81 76.71 -9.63
C VAL A 63 9.96 75.70 -9.61
N GLU A 64 11.20 76.14 -9.79
CA GLU A 64 12.39 75.29 -9.73
C GLU A 64 12.52 74.60 -8.37
N SER A 65 12.35 75.34 -7.28
CA SER A 65 12.39 74.79 -5.91
C SER A 65 11.30 73.73 -5.70
N SER A 66 10.10 73.99 -6.20
CA SER A 66 8.98 73.05 -6.10
C SER A 66 9.24 71.79 -6.92
N LEU A 67 9.74 71.95 -8.16
CA LEU A 67 10.08 70.84 -9.04
C LEU A 67 11.18 69.96 -8.43
N TYR A 68 12.22 70.58 -7.86
CA TYR A 68 13.31 69.86 -7.20
C TYR A 68 12.81 69.05 -6.00
N LYS A 69 11.93 69.62 -5.17
CA LYS A 69 11.31 68.91 -4.04
C LYS A 69 10.47 67.72 -4.51
N THR A 70 9.67 67.90 -5.57
CA THR A 70 8.86 66.82 -6.14
C THR A 70 9.73 65.72 -6.72
N LEU A 71 10.78 66.07 -7.48
CA LEU A 71 11.70 65.11 -8.06
C LEU A 71 12.41 64.29 -6.98
N LYS A 72 12.93 64.96 -5.94
CA LYS A 72 13.57 64.30 -4.82
C LYS A 72 12.61 63.37 -4.07
N THR A 73 11.37 63.83 -3.85
CA THR A 73 10.34 62.99 -3.20
C THR A 73 10.00 61.77 -4.05
N ALA A 74 9.91 61.93 -5.38
CA ALA A 74 9.69 60.82 -6.29
C ALA A 74 10.87 59.81 -6.28
N GLU A 75 12.11 60.31 -6.26
CA GLU A 75 13.31 59.47 -6.13
C GLU A 75 13.32 58.69 -4.81
N ASP A 76 13.12 59.39 -3.67
CA ASP A 76 13.07 58.78 -2.34
C ASP A 76 11.93 57.74 -2.25
N THR A 77 10.77 58.05 -2.84
CA THR A 77 9.63 57.11 -2.88
C THR A 77 9.96 55.89 -3.74
N GLY A 78 10.57 56.09 -4.91
CA GLY A 78 11.01 54.99 -5.78
C GLY A 78 12.01 54.06 -5.09
N ALA A 79 13.01 54.64 -4.40
CA ALA A 79 13.99 53.88 -3.63
C ALA A 79 13.32 53.09 -2.49
N ASN A 80 12.39 53.70 -1.75
CA ASN A 80 11.64 53.05 -0.69
C ASN A 80 10.77 51.90 -1.21
N VAL A 81 10.10 52.06 -2.36
CA VAL A 81 9.30 51.00 -2.98
C VAL A 81 10.17 49.80 -3.37
N ILE A 82 11.36 50.06 -3.94
CA ILE A 82 12.31 48.99 -4.31
C ILE A 82 12.82 48.25 -3.06
N ASP A 83 13.21 48.99 -2.01
CA ASP A 83 13.67 48.39 -0.75
C ASP A 83 12.58 47.52 -0.09
N GLN A 84 11.33 48.03 -0.04
CA GLN A 84 10.19 47.27 0.48
C GLN A 84 9.90 46.03 -0.35
N ALA A 85 9.95 46.13 -1.69
CA ALA A 85 9.74 44.99 -2.57
C ALA A 85 10.82 43.92 -2.35
N ASN A 86 12.09 44.31 -2.21
CA ASN A 86 13.19 43.39 -1.94
C ASN A 86 13.03 42.69 -0.58
N LYS A 87 12.70 43.43 0.49
CA LYS A 87 12.43 42.86 1.81
C LYS A 87 11.25 41.89 1.80
N THR A 88 10.19 42.25 1.09
CA THR A 88 9.00 41.40 0.95
C THR A 88 9.33 40.12 0.18
N ALA A 89 10.11 40.23 -0.91
CA ALA A 89 10.56 39.07 -1.68
C ALA A 89 11.43 38.13 -0.84
N GLU A 90 12.36 38.67 -0.04
CA GLU A 90 13.20 37.87 0.87
C GLU A 90 12.36 37.16 1.94
N LEU A 91 11.36 37.85 2.52
CA LEU A 91 10.42 37.24 3.46
C LEU A 91 9.62 36.10 2.82
N ILE A 92 9.09 36.31 1.60
CA ILE A 92 8.35 35.28 0.86
C ILE A 92 9.24 34.07 0.60
N LEU A 93 10.48 34.28 0.14
CA LEU A 93 11.43 33.19 -0.10
C LEU A 93 11.73 32.41 1.19
N ARG A 94 11.95 33.11 2.29
CA ARG A 94 12.20 32.49 3.59
C ARG A 94 11.01 31.69 4.09
N GLU A 95 9.81 32.23 3.97
CA GLU A 95 8.58 31.54 4.36
C GLU A 95 8.32 30.31 3.49
N ALA A 96 8.54 30.42 2.17
CA ALA A 96 8.44 29.30 1.24
C ALA A 96 9.43 28.20 1.57
N GLN A 97 10.68 28.56 1.90
CA GLN A 97 11.70 27.59 2.32
C GLN A 97 11.31 26.88 3.61
N MET A 98 10.85 27.62 4.64
CA MET A 98 10.38 27.03 5.90
C MET A 98 9.18 26.09 5.69
N LYS A 99 8.24 26.46 4.83
CA LYS A 99 7.10 25.61 4.46
C LYS A 99 7.55 24.35 3.74
N ALA A 100 8.46 24.47 2.77
CA ALA A 100 9.02 23.33 2.05
C ALA A 100 9.75 22.37 2.99
N ASP A 101 10.59 22.88 3.88
CA ASP A 101 11.33 22.08 4.86
C ASP A 101 10.37 21.37 5.84
N SER A 102 9.32 22.07 6.29
CA SER A 102 8.26 21.50 7.13
C SER A 102 7.53 20.36 6.41
N MET A 103 7.12 20.57 5.15
CA MET A 103 6.45 19.56 4.33
C MET A 103 7.36 18.34 4.09
N LEU A 104 8.64 18.56 3.79
CA LEU A 104 9.60 17.47 3.61
C LEU A 104 9.80 16.68 4.91
N ASN A 105 9.87 17.36 6.05
CA ASN A 105 10.00 16.70 7.34
C ASN A 105 8.76 15.88 7.68
N GLU A 106 7.56 16.44 7.47
CA GLU A 106 6.30 15.71 7.66
C GLU A 106 6.21 14.48 6.74
N ALA A 107 6.57 14.62 5.46
CA ALA A 107 6.61 13.51 4.52
C ALA A 107 7.61 12.42 4.94
N LYS A 108 8.81 12.80 5.40
CA LYS A 108 9.81 11.85 5.93
C LYS A 108 9.30 11.10 7.16
N ILE A 109 8.66 11.81 8.09
CA ILE A 109 8.07 11.19 9.30
C ILE A 109 6.96 10.21 8.89
N LYS A 110 6.05 10.61 7.99
CA LYS A 110 4.99 9.72 7.49
C LYS A 110 5.58 8.48 6.81
N ALA A 111 6.55 8.66 5.91
CA ALA A 111 7.20 7.54 5.23
C ALA A 111 7.88 6.57 6.21
N LYS A 112 8.58 7.10 7.22
CA LYS A 112 9.19 6.30 8.27
C LYS A 112 8.13 5.51 9.06
N ASN A 113 7.07 6.17 9.50
CA ASN A 113 5.99 5.52 10.26
C ASN A 113 5.32 4.41 9.42
N THR A 114 5.05 4.66 8.15
CA THR A 114 4.46 3.65 7.26
C THR A 114 5.38 2.45 7.04
N LEU A 115 6.69 2.68 6.99
CA LEU A 115 7.68 1.60 6.88
C LEU A 115 7.73 0.77 8.17
N GLU A 116 7.78 1.43 9.32
CA GLU A 116 7.76 0.77 10.63
C GLU A 116 6.48 -0.05 10.84
N GLU A 117 5.33 0.48 10.43
CA GLU A 117 4.04 -0.22 10.49
C GLU A 117 4.03 -1.43 9.55
N ALA A 118 4.50 -1.29 8.31
CA ALA A 118 4.59 -2.39 7.37
C ALA A 118 5.53 -3.50 7.85
N GLU A 119 6.69 -3.15 8.42
CA GLU A 119 7.61 -4.11 9.02
C GLU A 119 6.98 -4.84 10.22
N PHE A 120 6.25 -4.11 11.07
CA PHE A 120 5.57 -4.69 12.21
C PHE A 120 4.48 -5.68 11.79
N VAL A 121 3.64 -5.31 10.82
CA VAL A 121 2.61 -6.19 10.26
C VAL A 121 3.24 -7.40 9.58
N SER A 122 4.33 -7.23 8.84
CA SER A 122 5.04 -8.35 8.20
C SER A 122 5.59 -9.33 9.23
N LYS A 123 6.17 -8.84 10.34
CA LYS A 123 6.68 -9.69 11.42
C LYS A 123 5.55 -10.46 12.11
N GLN A 124 4.42 -9.81 12.38
CA GLN A 124 3.24 -10.49 12.93
C GLN A 124 2.73 -11.58 12.00
N MET A 125 2.61 -11.28 10.70
CA MET A 125 2.15 -12.25 9.71
C MET A 125 3.08 -13.47 9.63
N LEU A 126 4.40 -13.26 9.66
CA LEU A 126 5.38 -14.36 9.69
C LEU A 126 5.25 -15.22 10.95
N ALA A 127 5.10 -14.60 12.12
CA ALA A 127 4.89 -15.33 13.37
C ALA A 127 3.60 -16.15 13.35
N GLU A 128 2.50 -15.56 12.88
CA GLU A 128 1.22 -16.27 12.73
C GLU A 128 1.34 -17.44 11.73
N MET A 129 2.04 -17.25 10.61
CA MET A 129 2.30 -18.32 9.66
C MET A 129 3.11 -19.45 10.27
N GLU A 130 4.14 -19.14 11.07
CA GLU A 130 4.94 -20.16 11.76
C GLU A 130 4.09 -20.98 12.74
N ASP A 131 3.22 -20.33 13.51
CA ASP A 131 2.30 -21.00 14.42
C ASP A 131 1.28 -21.88 13.68
N ARG A 132 0.73 -21.39 12.56
CA ARG A 132 -0.14 -22.19 11.69
C ARG A 132 0.57 -23.40 11.11
N LEU A 133 1.83 -23.28 10.70
CA LEU A 133 2.63 -24.40 10.21
C LEU A 133 2.90 -25.43 11.31
N LYS A 134 3.21 -24.99 12.54
CA LYS A 134 3.35 -25.88 13.70
C LYS A 134 2.07 -26.65 13.98
N MET A 135 0.93 -25.95 14.01
CA MET A 135 -0.38 -26.57 14.20
C MET A 135 -0.70 -27.57 13.09
N LEU A 136 -0.44 -27.22 11.83
CA LEU A 136 -0.63 -28.11 10.69
C LEU A 136 0.24 -29.38 10.82
N GLY A 137 1.50 -29.24 11.22
CA GLY A 137 2.38 -30.36 11.51
C GLY A 137 1.85 -31.29 12.61
N GLN A 138 1.30 -30.73 13.69
CA GLN A 138 0.65 -31.49 14.75
C GLN A 138 -0.61 -32.22 14.26
N HIS A 139 -1.42 -31.58 13.42
CA HIS A 139 -2.58 -32.20 12.79
C HIS A 139 -2.18 -33.39 11.89
N TYR A 140 -1.13 -33.24 11.07
CA TYR A 140 -0.60 -34.34 10.27
C TYR A 140 -0.15 -35.52 11.13
N LYS A 141 0.61 -35.26 12.20
CA LYS A 141 1.06 -36.32 13.13
C LYS A 141 -0.11 -37.04 13.81
N THR A 142 -1.14 -36.28 14.19
CA THR A 142 -2.37 -36.86 14.77
C THR A 142 -3.10 -37.73 13.75
N LEU A 143 -3.18 -37.31 12.49
CA LEU A 143 -3.82 -38.08 11.42
C LEU A 143 -3.03 -39.36 11.09
N GLU A 144 -1.71 -39.31 11.11
CA GLU A 144 -0.84 -40.48 10.96
C GLU A 144 -1.09 -41.51 12.07
N LEU A 145 -1.20 -41.07 13.33
CA LEU A 145 -1.58 -41.96 14.44
C LEU A 145 -2.97 -42.57 14.25
N HIS A 146 -3.96 -41.80 13.77
CA HIS A 146 -5.29 -42.34 13.47
C HIS A 146 -5.25 -43.39 12.36
N ARG A 147 -4.46 -43.15 11.30
CA ARG A 147 -4.22 -44.12 10.22
C ARG A 147 -3.62 -45.41 10.77
N ASP A 148 -2.58 -45.31 11.58
CA ASP A 148 -1.88 -46.49 12.12
C ASP A 148 -2.78 -47.29 13.07
N ASN A 149 -3.56 -46.60 13.91
CA ASN A 149 -4.57 -47.22 14.77
C ASN A 149 -5.62 -47.97 13.93
N LEU A 150 -6.16 -47.33 12.87
CA LEU A 150 -7.14 -47.97 11.99
C LEU A 150 -6.56 -49.20 11.28
N LEU A 151 -5.31 -49.13 10.80
CA LEU A 151 -4.63 -50.27 10.19
C LEU A 151 -4.45 -51.42 11.18
N SER A 152 -4.10 -51.11 12.43
CA SER A 152 -4.00 -52.09 13.51
C SER A 152 -5.35 -52.75 13.82
N ASP A 153 -6.42 -51.96 13.91
CA ASP A 153 -7.77 -52.45 14.13
C ASP A 153 -8.27 -53.32 12.97
N MET A 154 -7.99 -52.94 11.73
CA MET A 154 -8.29 -53.76 10.55
C MET A 154 -7.52 -55.08 10.57
N LYS A 155 -6.23 -55.07 10.95
CA LYS A 155 -5.43 -56.28 11.08
C LYS A 155 -5.99 -57.21 12.17
N ARG A 156 -6.40 -56.65 13.30
CA ARG A 156 -7.04 -57.41 14.40
C ARG A 156 -8.35 -58.02 13.95
N LEU A 157 -9.24 -57.26 13.31
CA LEU A 157 -10.53 -57.74 12.82
C LEU A 157 -10.35 -58.83 11.76
N ALA A 158 -9.38 -58.68 10.86
CA ALA A 158 -9.04 -59.72 9.89
C ALA A 158 -8.55 -61.00 10.59
N GLY A 159 -7.68 -60.89 11.59
CA GLY A 159 -7.22 -62.01 12.42
C GLY A 159 -8.38 -62.72 13.14
N ASP A 160 -9.24 -61.97 13.83
CA ASP A 160 -10.42 -62.51 14.52
C ASP A 160 -11.37 -63.24 13.55
N THR A 161 -11.51 -62.71 12.33
CA THR A 161 -12.33 -63.33 11.27
C THR A 161 -11.71 -64.63 10.76
N ILE A 162 -10.40 -64.66 10.54
CA ILE A 162 -9.65 -65.88 10.18
C ILE A 162 -9.81 -66.94 11.28
N ASP A 163 -9.62 -66.56 12.54
CA ASP A 163 -9.76 -67.48 13.69
C ASP A 163 -11.18 -68.02 13.84
N ARG A 164 -12.20 -67.24 13.49
CA ARG A 164 -13.60 -67.72 13.43
C ARG A 164 -13.80 -68.72 12.29
N VAL A 165 -13.27 -68.43 11.11
CA VAL A 165 -13.35 -69.33 9.94
C VAL A 165 -12.64 -70.65 10.22
N GLU A 166 -11.45 -70.63 10.82
CA GLU A 166 -10.72 -71.85 11.17
C GLU A 166 -11.44 -72.67 12.25
N ARG A 167 -12.01 -72.02 13.28
CA ARG A 167 -12.88 -72.72 14.25
C ARG A 167 -14.07 -73.38 13.57
N ALA A 168 -14.79 -72.67 12.70
CA ALA A 168 -15.91 -73.23 11.96
C ALA A 168 -15.52 -74.43 11.07
N LYS A 169 -14.35 -74.36 10.41
CA LYS A 169 -13.80 -75.50 9.65
C LYS A 169 -13.49 -76.69 10.54
N THR A 170 -12.88 -76.48 11.71
CA THR A 170 -12.59 -77.58 12.65
C THR A 170 -13.87 -78.24 13.15
N THR A 171 -14.90 -77.46 13.54
CA THR A 171 -16.19 -78.01 13.95
C THR A 171 -16.91 -78.75 12.82
N ALA A 172 -16.78 -78.27 11.58
CA ALA A 172 -17.35 -78.95 10.41
C ALA A 172 -16.62 -80.27 10.07
N ARG A 173 -15.32 -80.39 10.38
CA ARG A 173 -14.55 -81.63 10.16
C ARG A 173 -15.01 -82.78 11.06
N ASP A 174 -15.47 -82.48 12.27
CA ASP A 174 -15.93 -83.50 13.23
C ASP A 174 -17.36 -83.99 12.94
N PHE A 175 -18.07 -83.39 11.99
CA PHE A 175 -19.41 -83.79 11.58
C PHE A 175 -19.36 -84.65 10.32
N ASP A 176 -19.38 -85.98 10.48
CA ASP A 176 -19.57 -86.94 9.38
C ASP A 176 -21.08 -87.23 9.20
N PRO A 177 -21.72 -86.71 8.14
CA PRO A 177 -23.16 -86.86 7.92
C PRO A 177 -23.59 -88.32 7.76
N ASP A 178 -22.74 -89.16 7.16
CA ASP A 178 -23.06 -90.55 6.87
C ASP A 178 -22.96 -91.40 8.14
N GLN A 179 -21.97 -91.12 8.99
CA GLN A 179 -21.83 -91.79 10.29
C GLN A 179 -22.99 -91.42 11.23
N HIS A 180 -23.39 -90.15 11.26
CA HIS A 180 -24.55 -89.70 12.05
C HIS A 180 -25.87 -90.26 11.51
N LEU A 181 -26.04 -90.37 10.19
CA LEU A 181 -27.21 -91.00 9.57
C LEU A 181 -27.29 -92.50 9.90
N ALA A 182 -26.15 -93.20 9.92
CA ALA A 182 -26.08 -94.61 10.30
C ALA A 182 -26.47 -94.83 11.77
N LEU A 183 -26.00 -93.98 12.68
CA LEU A 183 -26.38 -94.02 14.10
C LEU A 183 -27.88 -93.73 14.28
N ALA A 184 -28.43 -92.73 13.59
CA ALA A 184 -29.86 -92.42 13.63
C ALA A 184 -30.72 -93.59 13.10
N LYS A 185 -30.30 -94.24 12.01
CA LYS A 185 -30.93 -95.45 11.48
C LYS A 185 -30.85 -96.63 12.46
N ARG A 186 -29.75 -96.75 13.21
CA ARG A 186 -29.58 -97.81 14.22
C ARG A 186 -30.50 -97.60 15.43
N GLU A 187 -30.57 -96.39 15.95
CA GLU A 187 -31.42 -96.06 17.09
C GLU A 187 -32.92 -96.16 16.73
N THR A 188 -33.31 -95.71 15.53
CA THR A 188 -34.69 -95.93 15.05
C THR A 188 -35.02 -97.41 14.91
N LYS A 189 -34.09 -98.24 14.43
CA LYS A 189 -34.27 -99.70 14.36
C LYS A 189 -34.41 -100.35 15.75
N LYS A 190 -33.66 -99.88 16.75
CA LYS A 190 -33.82 -100.32 18.15
C LYS A 190 -35.17 -99.91 18.75
N ALA A 191 -35.65 -98.71 18.45
CA ALA A 191 -36.95 -98.23 18.92
C ALA A 191 -38.14 -98.98 18.29
N LEU A 192 -38.04 -99.35 17.01
CA LEU A 192 -39.09 -100.07 16.28
C LEU A 192 -39.20 -101.56 16.66
N PHE A 193 -38.10 -102.18 17.11
CA PHE A 193 -38.06 -103.61 17.46
C PHE A 193 -37.32 -103.86 18.79
N PRO A 194 -37.95 -103.54 19.94
CA PRO A 194 -37.28 -103.53 21.24
C PRO A 194 -36.78 -104.91 21.72
N ASN A 195 -37.34 -106.02 21.20
CA ASN A 195 -36.95 -107.39 21.57
C ASN A 195 -36.21 -108.15 20.45
N ALA A 196 -35.86 -107.52 19.32
CA ALA A 196 -35.28 -108.22 18.17
C ALA A 196 -33.86 -108.76 18.40
N GLU A 197 -33.08 -108.13 19.29
CA GLU A 197 -31.76 -108.67 19.69
C GLU A 197 -31.92 -109.88 20.62
N LEU A 198 -32.90 -109.83 21.54
CA LEU A 198 -33.25 -110.93 22.45
C LEU A 198 -33.80 -112.16 21.70
N GLU A 199 -34.63 -111.95 20.67
CA GLU A 199 -35.14 -113.01 19.80
C GLU A 199 -34.03 -113.67 18.97
N ARG A 200 -33.00 -112.93 18.55
CA ARG A 200 -31.82 -113.50 17.87
C ARG A 200 -30.94 -114.32 18.82
N GLU A 201 -30.76 -113.89 20.06
CA GLU A 201 -30.00 -114.63 21.07
C GLU A 201 -30.71 -115.92 21.52
N ILE A 202 -32.04 -115.89 21.68
CA ILE A 202 -32.83 -117.10 21.96
C ILE A 202 -32.74 -118.07 20.78
N LYS A 203 -32.79 -117.58 19.53
CA LYS A 203 -32.68 -118.44 18.34
C LYS A 203 -31.29 -119.06 18.18
N ASN A 204 -30.23 -118.35 18.58
CA ASN A 204 -28.86 -118.85 18.52
C ASN A 204 -28.52 -119.82 19.67
N SER A 205 -29.18 -119.73 20.82
CA SER A 205 -28.96 -120.64 21.97
C SER A 205 -29.69 -122.00 21.86
N MET A 206 -30.64 -122.14 20.92
CA MET A 206 -31.41 -123.38 20.69
C MET A 206 -30.88 -124.32 19.59
N ALA A 207 -29.71 -124.05 19.00
CA ALA A 207 -29.11 -124.90 17.97
C ALA A 207 -28.07 -125.88 18.57
N LEU A 208 -28.37 -127.19 18.56
CA LEU A 208 -27.43 -128.29 18.89
C LEU A 208 -26.37 -128.50 17.78
N PRO A 209 -25.17 -129.02 18.12
CA PRO A 209 -24.04 -129.10 17.20
C PRO A 209 -24.08 -130.34 16.28
N ALA A 210 -23.82 -130.15 14.98
CA ALA A 210 -23.62 -131.24 14.00
C ALA A 210 -22.15 -131.34 13.57
N GLN A 211 -21.62 -132.57 13.55
CA GLN A 211 -20.21 -132.94 13.32
C GLN A 211 -19.94 -133.50 11.91
N LYS A 212 -18.70 -133.24 11.44
CA LYS A 212 -17.81 -134.00 10.51
C LYS A 212 -18.00 -133.89 8.98
N PRO A 213 -16.95 -134.18 8.15
CA PRO A 213 -15.52 -134.47 8.46
C PRO A 213 -14.46 -133.70 7.62
N GLU A 214 -13.20 -133.83 8.07
CA GLU A 214 -11.93 -133.45 7.42
C GLU A 214 -11.68 -134.15 6.07
N MET A 215 -10.88 -133.54 5.19
CA MET A 215 -9.55 -134.04 4.81
C MET A 215 -8.90 -133.20 3.69
N GLU A 216 -7.64 -132.82 3.91
CA GLU A 216 -6.66 -132.53 2.87
C GLU A 216 -6.50 -133.74 1.94
N THR A 217 -6.26 -133.51 0.63
CA THR A 217 -5.03 -133.93 -0.09
C THR A 217 -5.21 -134.07 -1.62
N VAL A 218 -4.21 -133.56 -2.36
CA VAL A 218 -3.54 -134.18 -3.54
C VAL A 218 -4.26 -134.26 -4.91
N LYS A 219 -3.63 -133.50 -5.85
CA LYS A 219 -3.35 -133.70 -7.31
C LYS A 219 -4.55 -133.73 -8.30
N VAL A 220 -4.48 -133.24 -9.55
CA VAL A 220 -3.48 -133.43 -10.63
C VAL A 220 -3.68 -132.34 -11.75
N GLU A 221 -2.56 -131.93 -12.37
CA GLU A 221 -2.27 -131.37 -13.73
C GLU A 221 -3.22 -130.43 -14.52
N MET A 222 -2.67 -129.32 -15.04
CA MET A 222 -2.27 -129.10 -16.46
C MET A 222 -2.08 -127.59 -16.74
N PRO A 223 -1.03 -127.15 -17.47
CA PRO A 223 -0.91 -125.79 -18.03
C PRO A 223 -1.17 -125.80 -19.56
N PRO A 224 -0.97 -124.71 -20.32
CA PRO A 224 -1.26 -123.28 -20.11
C PRO A 224 -1.90 -122.63 -21.37
N ARG A 225 -2.29 -121.35 -21.30
CA ARG A 225 -1.93 -120.26 -22.25
C ARG A 225 -2.78 -119.01 -21.98
N VAL A 226 -2.16 -117.92 -21.52
CA VAL A 226 -1.67 -116.78 -22.32
C VAL A 226 -2.77 -116.04 -23.07
N GLN A 227 -3.04 -114.81 -22.65
CA GLN A 227 -3.00 -113.63 -23.54
C GLN A 227 -2.96 -112.34 -22.72
N ARG A 228 -1.85 -111.59 -22.90
CA ARG A 228 -1.85 -110.11 -22.92
C ARG A 228 -2.65 -109.71 -24.18
N SER A 229 -3.32 -108.58 -24.31
CA SER A 229 -3.03 -107.20 -23.91
C SER A 229 -4.26 -106.35 -24.29
N PHE A 230 -4.12 -105.03 -24.12
CA PHE A 230 -4.70 -103.98 -24.95
C PHE A 230 -6.09 -103.49 -24.53
N PHE A 231 -6.07 -102.39 -23.77
CA PHE A 231 -7.01 -101.27 -23.61
C PHE A 231 -6.70 -100.73 -22.20
N ASP A 232 -6.06 -99.56 -22.08
CA ASP A 232 -6.69 -98.25 -22.27
C ASP A 232 -7.80 -98.09 -21.21
N ASP A 233 -7.89 -97.04 -20.40
CA ASP A 233 -7.29 -95.73 -20.49
C ASP A 233 -7.72 -94.97 -19.23
N ILE A 234 -6.95 -93.95 -18.86
CA ILE A 234 -7.32 -92.79 -18.02
C ILE A 234 -7.31 -93.01 -16.49
N GLN A 235 -6.16 -92.70 -15.87
CA GLN A 235 -5.93 -91.39 -15.24
C GLN A 235 -4.44 -91.06 -15.16
#